data_AF-A0A085WGJ6-F1
#
_entry.id   AF-A0A085WGJ6-F1
#
_cell.length_a   1.000
_cell.length_b   1.000
_cell.length_c   1.000
_cell.angle_alpha   90.00
_cell.angle_beta   90.00
_cell.angle_gamma   90.00
#
_symmetry.space_group_name_H-M   'P 1'
#
loop_
_entity.id
_entity.type
_entity.pdbx_description
1 polymer ?
#
loop_
_entity_poly.entity_id
_entity_poly.type
_entity_poly.pdbx_seq_one_letter_code
_entity_poly.pdbx_strand_id
1 'polypeptide(L)'
;MYSSLDRIDLVTQDPRTGKKSFHQTDHRPTVEVQQEAEVSTLFALTRVLNARQMGEREGGVRVLYVSFERPPDFLQRVVTAAGGRLMVNDDDLIYEGVLGTPEELADEAFRKLARRVLRERDLPVEERSLVALERDYLGAPGPEDDEIGHWTRVVALAAVAGELLRTRCGGRWIEVQGMATLPFIFHLAPGGESSPRINAVGRAERFLKNGERDSLVHLLRMAEDHLNRKEQPKRVLLTLKPPDWAGRDKTVCRPVLEGEKTAAEVPLMAYGEDMPNSFAIFVKDGTRELEVESLHAQAVETLKEVEVEVQEIDETEGKLFVVSGSYFAAEKLLDGEFLRGMHERLKTPLLVAGVPRKGLLFIGDVRSPQLMNGLMAILAAEHAKNASEPISTTPLIISEGKICGVVRAVEKEQTEQKEEPPTAAPQDKPRQGFFQRLLGLFRR
;
A
#
# COMPACT_ATOMS: atom_id res chain seq x y z
N MET A 1 6.32 13.69 -24.37
CA MET A 1 4.93 13.45 -24.77
C MET A 1 4.11 13.51 -23.49
N TYR A 2 3.18 14.48 -23.37
CA TYR A 2 2.41 14.69 -22.15
C TYR A 2 1.15 13.83 -22.23
N SER A 3 1.10 12.73 -21.50
CA SER A 3 -0.12 11.92 -21.34
C SER A 3 -0.27 11.53 -19.88
N SER A 4 -0.14 12.54 -19.01
CA SER A 4 -0.30 12.37 -17.59
C SER A 4 -1.73 11.93 -17.28
N LEU A 5 -1.90 10.80 -16.60
CA LEU A 5 -3.22 10.18 -16.40
C LEU A 5 -4.04 10.89 -15.30
N ASP A 6 -3.37 11.65 -14.43
CA ASP A 6 -3.93 12.28 -13.24
C ASP A 6 -3.96 13.82 -13.33
N ARG A 7 -3.58 14.41 -14.47
CA ARG A 7 -3.53 15.86 -14.65
C ARG A 7 -4.47 16.35 -15.76
N ILE A 8 -4.92 17.59 -15.61
CA ILE A 8 -5.57 18.34 -16.67
C ILE A 8 -4.49 19.16 -17.38
N ASP A 9 -4.38 19.03 -18.70
CA ASP A 9 -3.32 19.72 -19.44
C ASP A 9 -3.60 21.22 -19.56
N LEU A 10 -4.86 21.58 -19.84
CA LEU A 10 -5.29 22.97 -19.96
C LEU A 10 -6.70 23.17 -19.41
N VAL A 11 -6.87 24.23 -18.61
CA VAL A 11 -8.18 24.68 -18.12
C VAL A 11 -8.52 25.99 -18.83
N THR A 12 -9.65 26.01 -19.53
CA THR A 12 -10.20 27.25 -20.11
C THR A 12 -11.54 27.59 -19.46
N GLN A 13 -11.93 28.85 -19.55
CA GLN A 13 -13.23 29.32 -19.09
C GLN A 13 -13.89 30.09 -20.23
N ASP A 14 -15.12 29.72 -20.57
CA ASP A 14 -15.91 30.49 -21.53
C ASP A 14 -16.24 31.86 -20.93
N PRO A 15 -15.81 32.98 -21.54
CA PRO A 15 -16.03 34.31 -20.99
C PRO A 15 -17.50 34.73 -20.97
N ARG A 16 -18.37 34.10 -21.78
CA ARG A 16 -19.80 34.41 -21.85
C ARG A 16 -20.60 33.64 -20.82
N THR A 17 -20.30 32.35 -20.68
CA THR A 17 -21.08 31.45 -19.79
C THR A 17 -20.42 31.24 -18.43
N GLY A 18 -19.15 31.62 -18.28
CA GLY A 18 -18.34 31.33 -17.09
C GLY A 18 -18.01 29.84 -16.93
N LYS A 19 -18.45 28.97 -17.85
CA LYS A 19 -18.29 27.52 -17.71
C LYS A 19 -16.86 27.11 -18.00
N LYS A 20 -16.28 26.31 -17.11
CA LYS A 20 -14.94 25.75 -17.28
C LYS A 20 -14.95 24.58 -18.26
N SER A 21 -13.86 24.47 -19.02
CA SER A 21 -13.55 23.32 -19.86
C SER A 21 -12.16 22.79 -19.52
N PHE A 22 -12.05 21.48 -19.37
CA PHE A 22 -10.82 20.76 -19.14
C PHE A 22 -10.38 20.10 -20.44
N HIS A 23 -9.17 20.39 -20.88
CA HIS A 23 -8.59 19.90 -22.13
C HIS A 23 -7.55 18.84 -21.81
N GLN A 24 -7.66 17.71 -22.51
CA GLN A 24 -6.77 16.57 -22.46
C GLN A 24 -6.20 16.39 -23.86
N THR A 25 -4.92 16.67 -24.09
CA THR A 25 -4.31 16.60 -25.41
C THR A 25 -3.75 15.20 -25.70
N ASP A 26 -3.82 14.77 -26.96
CA ASP A 26 -3.12 13.60 -27.47
C ASP A 26 -2.38 14.00 -28.76
N HIS A 27 -1.05 13.99 -28.67
CA HIS A 27 -0.16 14.42 -29.75
C HIS A 27 0.34 13.25 -30.60
N ARG A 28 -0.11 12.02 -30.32
CA ARG A 28 0.29 10.84 -31.09
C ARG A 28 -0.38 10.84 -32.46
N PRO A 29 0.31 10.42 -33.53
CA PRO A 29 -0.30 10.26 -34.84
C PRO A 29 -1.31 9.10 -34.82
N THR A 30 -2.27 9.14 -35.74
CA THR A 30 -3.38 8.17 -35.84
C THR A 30 -2.88 6.71 -35.87
N VAL A 31 -1.77 6.47 -36.57
CA VAL A 31 -1.17 5.14 -36.70
C VAL A 31 -0.63 4.59 -35.38
N GLU A 32 -0.02 5.43 -34.55
CA GLU A 32 0.53 5.04 -33.25
C GLU A 32 -0.61 4.70 -32.29
N VAL A 33 -1.64 5.56 -32.24
CA VAL A 33 -2.88 5.31 -31.48
C VAL A 33 -3.49 3.96 -31.86
N GLN A 34 -3.51 3.63 -33.15
CA GLN A 34 -4.07 2.37 -33.66
C GLN A 34 -3.20 1.15 -33.35
N GLN A 35 -1.87 1.28 -33.38
CA GLN A 35 -0.94 0.21 -33.01
C GLN A 35 -1.06 -0.14 -31.52
N GLU A 36 -1.36 0.84 -30.67
CA GLU A 36 -1.54 0.67 -29.24
C GLU A 36 -3.01 0.77 -28.82
N ALA A 37 -3.92 0.17 -29.58
CA ALA A 37 -5.36 0.37 -29.41
C ALA A 37 -5.87 0.11 -27.98
N GLU A 38 -5.37 -0.92 -27.29
CA GLU A 38 -5.80 -1.24 -25.93
C GLU A 38 -5.29 -0.23 -24.90
N VAL A 39 -4.02 0.15 -24.98
CA VAL A 39 -3.40 1.13 -24.06
C VAL A 39 -4.04 2.51 -24.29
N SER A 40 -4.20 2.91 -25.55
CA SER A 40 -4.87 4.15 -25.94
C SER A 40 -6.32 4.22 -25.43
N THR A 41 -7.03 3.09 -25.47
CA THR A 41 -8.39 3.00 -24.89
C THR A 41 -8.37 3.25 -23.39
N LEU A 42 -7.51 2.56 -22.65
CA LEU A 42 -7.42 2.69 -21.20
C LEU A 42 -6.97 4.09 -20.77
N PHE A 43 -6.03 4.70 -21.50
CA PHE A 43 -5.54 6.05 -21.22
C PHE A 43 -6.60 7.11 -21.49
N ALA A 44 -7.32 7.02 -22.61
CA ALA A 44 -8.40 7.94 -22.93
C ALA A 44 -9.57 7.84 -21.96
N LEU A 45 -10.00 6.62 -21.60
CA LEU A 45 -11.01 6.40 -20.56
C LEU A 45 -10.58 7.05 -19.23
N THR A 46 -9.35 6.76 -18.79
CA THR A 46 -8.80 7.30 -17.53
C THR A 46 -8.79 8.82 -17.53
N ARG A 47 -8.21 9.45 -18.57
CA ARG A 47 -8.08 10.92 -18.65
C ARG A 47 -9.44 11.62 -18.68
N VAL A 48 -10.42 11.07 -19.39
CA VAL A 48 -11.77 11.66 -19.46
C VAL A 48 -12.54 11.47 -18.15
N LEU A 49 -12.53 10.27 -17.58
CA LEU A 49 -13.27 9.97 -16.34
C LEU A 49 -12.69 10.74 -15.14
N ASN A 50 -11.36 10.80 -15.01
CA ASN A 50 -10.71 11.57 -13.95
C ASN A 50 -11.03 13.06 -14.07
N ALA A 51 -10.96 13.62 -15.28
CA ALA A 51 -11.30 15.02 -15.52
C ALA A 51 -12.76 15.34 -15.18
N ARG A 52 -13.68 14.43 -15.52
CA ARG A 52 -15.10 14.56 -15.15
C ARG A 52 -15.28 14.55 -13.64
N GLN A 53 -14.67 13.58 -12.94
CA GLN A 53 -14.77 13.47 -11.49
C GLN A 53 -14.22 14.74 -10.79
N MET A 54 -13.11 15.29 -11.28
CA MET A 54 -12.57 16.56 -10.78
C MET A 54 -13.57 17.70 -10.99
N GLY A 55 -14.17 17.79 -12.18
CA GLY A 55 -15.10 18.86 -12.53
C GLY A 55 -16.47 18.78 -11.85
N GLU A 56 -16.93 17.59 -11.47
CA GLU A 56 -18.16 17.43 -10.67
C GLU A 56 -18.07 18.16 -9.33
N ARG A 57 -16.87 18.21 -8.72
CA ARG A 57 -16.61 18.98 -7.50
C ARG A 57 -16.65 20.49 -7.72
N GLU A 58 -16.52 20.95 -8.96
CA GLU A 58 -16.51 22.36 -9.35
C GLU A 58 -17.85 22.85 -9.95
N GLY A 59 -18.93 22.07 -9.83
CA GLY A 59 -20.24 22.42 -10.39
C GLY A 59 -20.44 22.02 -11.84
N GLY A 60 -19.61 21.12 -12.37
CA GLY A 60 -19.73 20.52 -13.69
C GLY A 60 -18.90 21.23 -14.76
N VAL A 61 -18.00 20.48 -15.40
CA VAL A 61 -17.10 20.99 -16.45
C VAL A 61 -17.35 20.28 -17.77
N ARG A 62 -16.98 20.92 -18.88
CA ARG A 62 -16.86 20.22 -20.17
C ARG A 62 -15.49 19.57 -20.25
N VAL A 63 -15.42 18.28 -20.59
CA VAL A 63 -14.15 17.60 -20.86
C VAL A 63 -13.94 17.49 -22.37
N LEU A 64 -12.85 18.06 -22.85
CA LEU A 64 -12.44 18.10 -24.24
C LEU A 64 -11.18 17.24 -24.40
N TYR A 65 -11.26 16.22 -25.25
CA TYR A 65 -10.11 15.42 -25.67
C TYR A 65 -9.64 15.96 -27.03
N VAL A 66 -8.44 16.53 -27.07
CA VAL A 66 -7.93 17.27 -28.23
C VAL A 66 -6.88 16.41 -28.93
N SER A 67 -7.18 15.95 -30.14
CA SER A 67 -6.26 15.15 -30.95
C SER A 67 -5.61 16.00 -32.04
N PHE A 68 -4.33 15.75 -32.31
CA PHE A 68 -3.59 16.43 -33.38
C PHE A 68 -4.10 16.06 -34.78
N GLU A 69 -4.43 14.79 -34.99
CA GLU A 69 -5.04 14.25 -36.20
C GLU A 69 -6.41 13.65 -35.89
N ARG A 70 -7.19 13.33 -36.93
CA ARG A 70 -8.45 12.60 -36.77
C ARG A 70 -8.15 11.20 -36.19
N PRO A 71 -8.54 10.91 -34.94
CA PRO A 71 -8.19 9.64 -34.33
C PRO A 71 -9.06 8.49 -34.87
N PRO A 72 -8.63 7.23 -34.69
CA PRO A 72 -9.40 6.07 -35.11
C PRO A 72 -10.78 6.01 -34.44
N ASP A 73 -11.76 5.40 -35.10
CA ASP A 73 -13.15 5.33 -34.62
C ASP A 73 -13.30 4.73 -33.22
N PHE A 74 -12.42 3.78 -32.84
CA PHE A 74 -12.46 3.21 -31.49
C PHE A 74 -12.16 4.26 -30.42
N LEU A 75 -11.26 5.22 -30.67
CA LEU A 75 -10.92 6.26 -29.72
C LEU A 75 -12.04 7.30 -29.62
N GLN A 76 -12.64 7.67 -30.77
CA GLN A 76 -13.83 8.53 -30.81
C GLN A 76 -14.94 7.95 -29.93
N ARG A 77 -15.26 6.65 -30.13
CA ARG A 77 -16.24 5.91 -29.32
C ARG A 77 -15.90 5.94 -27.83
N VAL A 78 -14.63 5.71 -27.48
CA VAL A 78 -14.16 5.65 -26.09
C VAL A 78 -14.32 7.00 -25.39
N VAL A 79 -13.87 8.09 -26.02
CA VAL A 79 -13.98 9.44 -25.46
C VAL A 79 -15.45 9.81 -25.27
N THR A 80 -16.30 9.54 -26.27
CA THR A 80 -17.74 9.82 -26.18
C THR A 80 -18.42 8.97 -25.10
N ALA A 81 -18.12 7.68 -25.01
CA ALA A 81 -18.67 6.78 -23.98
C ALA A 81 -18.30 7.23 -22.55
N ALA A 82 -17.09 7.75 -22.36
CA ALA A 82 -16.65 8.32 -21.09
C ALA A 82 -17.26 9.70 -20.79
N GLY A 83 -18.08 10.27 -21.69
CA GLY A 83 -18.71 11.58 -21.53
C GLY A 83 -17.83 12.77 -21.89
N GLY A 84 -16.72 12.53 -22.60
CA GLY A 84 -15.89 13.59 -23.19
C GLY A 84 -16.38 14.00 -24.58
N ARG A 85 -15.89 15.14 -25.06
CA ARG A 85 -16.01 15.54 -26.48
C ARG A 85 -14.66 15.47 -27.14
N LEU A 86 -14.62 15.02 -28.38
CA LEU A 86 -13.39 14.96 -29.16
C LEU A 86 -13.28 16.20 -30.04
N MET A 87 -12.09 16.79 -30.10
CA MET A 87 -11.78 17.94 -30.96
C MET A 87 -10.53 17.67 -31.80
N VAL A 88 -10.54 18.12 -33.05
CA VAL A 88 -9.39 18.09 -33.97
C VAL A 88 -9.35 19.41 -34.72
N ASN A 89 -8.24 20.14 -34.67
CA ASN A 89 -8.09 21.46 -35.29
C ASN A 89 -9.25 22.43 -34.95
N ASP A 90 -9.63 22.49 -33.67
CA ASP A 90 -10.75 23.29 -33.15
C ASP A 90 -12.17 22.85 -33.60
N ASP A 91 -12.29 21.80 -34.42
CA ASP A 91 -13.57 21.24 -34.84
C ASP A 91 -14.03 20.11 -33.90
N ASP A 92 -15.29 20.18 -33.45
CA ASP A 92 -15.95 19.10 -32.68
C ASP A 92 -16.17 17.89 -33.59
N LEU A 93 -15.64 16.73 -33.19
CA LEU A 93 -15.92 15.44 -33.82
C LEU A 93 -17.02 14.70 -33.06
N ILE A 94 -18.14 14.44 -33.74
CA ILE A 94 -19.28 13.71 -33.20
C ILE A 94 -19.19 12.24 -33.61
N TYR A 95 -19.21 11.34 -32.61
CA TYR A 95 -19.34 9.91 -32.85
C TYR A 95 -20.81 9.50 -32.93
N GLU A 96 -21.24 8.94 -34.06
CA GLU A 96 -22.63 8.53 -34.32
C GLU A 96 -22.88 7.02 -34.16
N GLY A 97 -21.87 6.25 -33.75
CA GLY A 97 -21.98 4.81 -33.60
C GLY A 97 -22.58 4.36 -32.26
N VAL A 98 -22.70 3.04 -32.08
CA VAL A 98 -23.18 2.45 -30.82
C VAL A 98 -22.13 2.64 -29.71
N LEU A 99 -22.57 3.24 -28.61
CA LEU A 99 -21.77 3.41 -27.41
C LEU A 99 -21.91 2.19 -26.49
N GLY A 100 -20.79 1.65 -26.02
CA GLY A 100 -20.75 0.78 -24.85
C GLY A 100 -20.55 1.59 -23.58
N THR A 101 -20.66 0.98 -22.41
CA THR A 101 -20.30 1.64 -21.16
C THR A 101 -18.77 1.76 -21.02
N PRO A 102 -18.24 2.73 -20.24
CA PRO A 102 -16.82 2.80 -19.92
C PRO A 102 -16.27 1.48 -19.35
N GLU A 103 -17.07 0.79 -18.53
CA GLU A 103 -16.73 -0.51 -17.93
C GLU A 103 -16.55 -1.61 -18.99
N GLU A 104 -17.49 -1.72 -19.94
CA GLU A 104 -17.42 -2.71 -21.02
C GLU A 104 -16.21 -2.47 -21.92
N LEU A 105 -15.92 -1.20 -22.23
CA LEU A 105 -14.78 -0.81 -23.04
C LEU A 105 -13.46 -1.09 -22.31
N ALA A 106 -13.38 -0.81 -21.01
CA ALA A 106 -12.21 -1.11 -20.19
C ALA A 106 -12.00 -2.62 -20.03
N ASP A 107 -13.06 -3.38 -19.74
CA ASP A 107 -12.99 -4.85 -19.60
C ASP A 107 -12.45 -5.51 -20.85
N GLU A 108 -12.94 -5.09 -22.02
CA GLU A 108 -12.45 -5.56 -23.31
C GLU A 108 -10.99 -5.16 -23.55
N ALA A 109 -10.63 -3.91 -23.28
CA ALA A 109 -9.28 -3.40 -23.49
C ALA A 109 -8.25 -4.11 -22.61
N PHE A 110 -8.52 -4.28 -21.31
CA PHE A 110 -7.65 -5.06 -20.41
C PHE A 110 -7.50 -6.51 -20.89
N ARG A 111 -8.59 -7.17 -21.30
CA ARG A 111 -8.54 -8.55 -21.79
C ARG A 111 -7.69 -8.69 -23.06
N LYS A 112 -7.88 -7.79 -24.02
CA LYS A 112 -7.06 -7.77 -25.25
C LYS A 112 -5.59 -7.45 -24.94
N LEU A 113 -5.34 -6.51 -24.04
CA LEU A 113 -4.00 -6.11 -23.64
C LEU A 113 -3.24 -7.27 -23.00
N ALA A 114 -3.88 -8.00 -22.06
CA ALA A 114 -3.30 -9.18 -21.45
C ALA A 114 -2.87 -10.22 -22.50
N ARG A 115 -3.75 -10.52 -23.46
CA ARG A 115 -3.47 -11.47 -24.54
C ARG A 115 -2.34 -10.99 -25.45
N ARG A 116 -2.29 -9.69 -25.76
CA ARG A 116 -1.23 -9.10 -26.59
C ARG A 116 0.11 -9.18 -25.88
N VAL A 117 0.19 -8.71 -24.63
CA VAL A 117 1.41 -8.72 -23.80
C VAL A 117 2.00 -10.11 -23.65
N LEU A 118 1.15 -11.11 -23.41
CA LEU A 118 1.54 -12.51 -23.28
C LEU A 118 1.99 -13.10 -24.63
N ARG A 119 1.25 -12.84 -25.72
CA ARG A 119 1.61 -13.32 -27.07
C ARG A 119 2.93 -12.76 -27.58
N GLU A 120 3.18 -11.47 -27.36
CA GLU A 120 4.45 -10.81 -27.74
C GLU A 120 5.68 -11.45 -27.06
N ARG A 121 5.47 -12.17 -25.96
CA ARG A 121 6.51 -12.86 -25.18
C ARG A 121 6.46 -14.39 -25.29
N ASP A 122 5.56 -14.91 -26.12
CA ASP A 122 5.28 -16.36 -26.22
C ASP A 122 4.97 -17.02 -24.86
N LEU A 123 4.24 -16.30 -24.00
CA LEU A 123 3.87 -16.74 -22.65
C LEU A 123 2.40 -17.20 -22.60
N PRO A 124 2.08 -18.31 -21.90
CA PRO A 124 0.69 -18.71 -21.65
C PRO A 124 0.02 -17.87 -20.56
N VAL A 125 -1.30 -18.00 -20.41
CA VAL A 125 -2.06 -17.33 -19.33
C VAL A 125 -1.91 -18.14 -18.04
N GLU A 126 -0.75 -18.01 -17.37
CA GLU A 126 -0.48 -18.66 -16.09
C GLU A 126 0.32 -17.77 -15.13
N GLU A 127 0.41 -18.18 -13.85
CA GLU A 127 1.10 -17.42 -12.80
C GLU A 127 2.59 -17.19 -13.09
N ARG A 128 3.26 -18.20 -13.67
CA ARG A 128 4.68 -18.10 -14.04
C ARG A 128 4.92 -17.00 -15.06
N SER A 129 3.98 -16.77 -15.96
CA SER A 129 4.03 -15.67 -16.94
C SER A 129 3.90 -14.30 -16.27
N LEU A 130 3.06 -14.17 -15.23
CA LEU A 130 2.97 -12.93 -14.45
C LEU A 130 4.27 -12.66 -13.69
N VAL A 131 4.88 -13.68 -13.06
CA VAL A 131 6.18 -13.55 -12.39
C VAL A 131 7.28 -13.16 -13.38
N ALA A 132 7.28 -13.74 -14.59
CA ALA A 132 8.23 -13.38 -15.63
C ALA A 132 8.06 -11.91 -16.06
N LEU A 133 6.82 -11.47 -16.28
CA LEU A 133 6.51 -10.09 -16.64
C LEU A 133 6.88 -9.09 -15.54
N GLU A 134 6.62 -9.44 -14.27
CA GLU A 134 7.04 -8.67 -13.10
C GLU A 134 8.56 -8.48 -13.07
N ARG A 135 9.31 -9.56 -13.31
CA ARG A 135 10.78 -9.51 -13.36
C ARG A 135 11.29 -8.65 -14.52
N ASP A 136 10.67 -8.75 -15.69
CA ASP A 136 11.04 -7.95 -16.87
C ASP A 136 10.88 -6.45 -16.64
N TYR A 137 9.88 -6.05 -15.84
CA TYR A 137 9.63 -4.65 -15.53
C TYR A 137 10.36 -4.14 -14.29
N LEU A 138 10.98 -5.03 -13.51
CA LEU A 138 11.72 -4.65 -12.32
C LEU A 138 12.97 -3.84 -12.71
N GLY A 139 13.10 -2.63 -12.16
CA GLY A 139 14.19 -1.71 -12.49
C GLY A 139 13.97 -0.89 -13.77
N ALA A 140 12.80 -0.99 -14.42
CA ALA A 140 12.43 -0.07 -15.50
C ALA A 140 12.32 1.38 -14.97
N PRO A 141 12.49 2.40 -15.84
CA PRO A 141 12.45 3.79 -15.40
C PRO A 141 11.11 4.17 -14.75
N GLY A 142 11.20 5.06 -13.77
CA GLY A 142 10.04 5.58 -13.05
C GLY A 142 9.23 6.59 -13.87
N PRO A 143 8.11 7.08 -13.34
CA PRO A 143 7.26 8.05 -14.06
C PRO A 143 7.94 9.41 -14.28
N GLU A 144 8.96 9.75 -13.49
CA GLU A 144 9.75 10.98 -13.67
C GLU A 144 10.64 10.92 -14.94
N ASP A 145 11.12 9.73 -15.30
CA ASP A 145 12.01 9.51 -16.43
C ASP A 145 11.25 9.10 -17.71
N ASP A 146 10.19 8.30 -17.56
CA ASP A 146 9.42 7.70 -18.65
C ASP A 146 7.96 7.50 -18.20
N GLU A 147 7.20 8.60 -18.09
CA GLU A 147 5.80 8.58 -17.62
C GLU A 147 4.93 7.62 -18.43
N ILE A 148 5.03 7.65 -19.77
CA ILE A 148 4.18 6.83 -20.65
C ILE A 148 4.54 5.37 -20.53
N GLY A 149 5.83 5.02 -20.64
CA GLY A 149 6.23 3.63 -20.48
C GLY A 149 5.93 3.12 -19.07
N HIS A 150 6.04 3.97 -18.04
CA HIS A 150 5.64 3.60 -16.68
C HIS A 150 4.17 3.21 -16.61
N TRP A 151 3.26 4.06 -17.09
CA TRP A 151 1.83 3.76 -17.09
C TRP A 151 1.47 2.57 -17.98
N THR A 152 2.15 2.40 -19.13
CA THR A 152 1.99 1.23 -19.99
C THR A 152 2.37 -0.06 -19.26
N ARG A 153 3.46 -0.07 -18.49
CA ARG A 153 3.86 -1.20 -17.65
C ARG A 153 2.83 -1.48 -16.55
N VAL A 154 2.31 -0.45 -15.89
CA VAL A 154 1.24 -0.57 -14.88
C VAL A 154 0.01 -1.26 -15.46
N VAL A 155 -0.52 -0.78 -16.60
CA VAL A 155 -1.72 -1.38 -17.21
C VAL A 155 -1.47 -2.78 -17.76
N ALA A 156 -0.26 -3.06 -18.26
CA ALA A 156 0.10 -4.39 -18.75
C ALA A 156 0.13 -5.43 -17.61
N LEU A 157 0.77 -5.11 -16.48
CA LEU A 157 0.77 -5.98 -15.28
C LEU A 157 -0.66 -6.19 -14.76
N ALA A 158 -1.42 -5.11 -14.63
CA ALA A 158 -2.80 -5.17 -14.17
C ALA A 158 -3.68 -6.01 -15.11
N ALA A 159 -3.52 -5.86 -16.43
CA ALA A 159 -4.23 -6.64 -17.44
C ALA A 159 -3.97 -8.15 -17.29
N VAL A 160 -2.70 -8.55 -17.22
CA VAL A 160 -2.32 -9.97 -17.08
C VAL A 160 -2.82 -10.55 -15.76
N ALA A 161 -2.68 -9.82 -14.65
CA ALA A 161 -3.23 -10.25 -13.36
C ALA A 161 -4.75 -10.37 -13.40
N GLY A 162 -5.46 -9.42 -14.03
CA GLY A 162 -6.91 -9.45 -14.20
C GLY A 162 -7.38 -10.66 -15.02
N GLU A 163 -6.68 -11.04 -16.08
CA GLU A 163 -7.03 -12.23 -16.87
C GLU A 163 -6.77 -13.54 -16.11
N LEU A 164 -5.73 -13.58 -15.27
CA LEU A 164 -5.50 -14.70 -14.35
C LEU A 164 -6.59 -14.82 -13.29
N LEU A 165 -6.98 -13.69 -12.68
CA LEU A 165 -8.11 -13.63 -11.75
C LEU A 165 -9.41 -14.09 -12.43
N ARG A 166 -9.67 -13.62 -13.65
CA ARG A 166 -10.85 -14.04 -14.43
C ARG A 166 -10.84 -15.54 -14.69
N THR A 167 -9.69 -16.10 -15.06
CA THR A 167 -9.56 -17.53 -15.37
C THR A 167 -9.78 -18.40 -14.12
N ARG A 168 -9.28 -17.96 -12.95
CA ARG A 168 -9.38 -18.72 -11.69
C ARG A 168 -10.72 -18.55 -10.97
N CYS A 169 -11.23 -17.33 -10.96
CA CYS A 169 -12.31 -16.90 -10.07
C CYS A 169 -13.53 -16.37 -10.81
N GLY A 170 -13.44 -16.19 -12.14
CA GLY A 170 -14.38 -15.35 -12.87
C GLY A 170 -14.26 -13.87 -12.49
N GLY A 171 -15.08 -13.03 -13.11
CA GLY A 171 -15.12 -11.60 -12.82
C GLY A 171 -14.94 -10.73 -14.05
N ARG A 172 -14.90 -9.42 -13.82
CA ARG A 172 -14.74 -8.38 -14.83
C ARG A 172 -14.18 -7.09 -14.23
N TRP A 173 -13.62 -6.24 -15.07
CA TRP A 173 -13.28 -4.87 -14.72
C TRP A 173 -14.55 -4.03 -14.59
N ILE A 174 -14.59 -3.16 -13.59
CA ILE A 174 -15.67 -2.19 -13.35
C ILE A 174 -15.09 -0.80 -13.08
N GLU A 175 -15.88 0.23 -13.32
CA GLU A 175 -15.51 1.61 -13.06
C GLU A 175 -15.62 1.90 -11.55
N VAL A 176 -14.68 2.66 -11.02
CA VAL A 176 -14.74 3.17 -9.65
C VAL A 176 -14.30 4.61 -9.54
N GLN A 177 -14.95 5.32 -8.63
CA GLN A 177 -14.66 6.71 -8.34
C GLN A 177 -13.65 6.82 -7.18
N GLY A 178 -12.60 7.62 -7.39
CA GLY A 178 -11.73 8.11 -6.31
C GLY A 178 -10.88 7.09 -5.55
N MET A 179 -10.70 5.87 -6.09
CA MET A 179 -9.91 4.82 -5.43
C MET A 179 -8.50 4.60 -6.01
N ALA A 180 -8.23 5.05 -7.23
CA ALA A 180 -6.95 4.84 -7.90
C ALA A 180 -6.75 5.86 -9.03
N THR A 181 -5.49 5.99 -9.49
CA THR A 181 -5.13 6.83 -10.64
C THR A 181 -5.86 6.41 -11.92
N LEU A 182 -5.99 5.10 -12.15
CA LEU A 182 -6.93 4.59 -13.16
C LEU A 182 -8.23 4.21 -12.46
N PRO A 183 -9.40 4.66 -12.96
CA PRO A 183 -10.70 4.47 -12.32
C PRO A 183 -11.27 3.08 -12.55
N PHE A 184 -10.45 2.03 -12.53
CA PHE A 184 -10.86 0.66 -12.81
C PHE A 184 -10.31 -0.32 -11.76
N ILE A 185 -11.17 -1.23 -11.32
CA ILE A 185 -10.83 -2.33 -10.41
C ILE A 185 -11.38 -3.64 -10.94
N PHE A 186 -10.80 -4.75 -10.52
CA PHE A 186 -11.29 -6.07 -10.88
C PHE A 186 -12.34 -6.55 -9.87
N HIS A 187 -13.54 -6.86 -10.34
CA HIS A 187 -14.65 -7.36 -9.54
C HIS A 187 -14.78 -8.87 -9.72
N LEU A 188 -14.61 -9.65 -8.65
CA LEU A 188 -14.71 -11.11 -8.71
C LEU A 188 -16.15 -11.59 -8.91
N ALA A 189 -16.35 -12.69 -9.62
CA ALA A 189 -17.63 -13.40 -9.69
C ALA A 189 -17.67 -14.58 -8.69
N PRO A 190 -18.84 -15.16 -8.36
CA PRO A 190 -20.21 -14.75 -8.66
C PRO A 190 -20.93 -13.99 -7.51
N GLY A 191 -20.19 -13.43 -6.56
CA GLY A 191 -20.73 -12.92 -5.29
C GLY A 191 -21.50 -11.59 -5.32
N GLY A 192 -22.48 -11.39 -6.20
CA GLY A 192 -23.39 -10.22 -6.13
C GLY A 192 -22.68 -8.87 -5.95
N GLU A 193 -23.30 -7.93 -5.20
CA GLU A 193 -22.68 -6.63 -4.86
C GLU A 193 -21.60 -6.73 -3.77
N SER A 194 -21.59 -7.81 -2.98
CA SER A 194 -20.64 -8.05 -1.89
C SER A 194 -19.36 -8.74 -2.34
N SER A 195 -19.22 -8.99 -3.64
CA SER A 195 -18.08 -9.62 -4.25
C SER A 195 -16.82 -8.80 -4.02
N PRO A 196 -15.66 -9.44 -3.80
CA PRO A 196 -14.41 -8.74 -3.62
C PRO A 196 -14.06 -7.87 -4.81
N ARG A 197 -13.49 -6.72 -4.45
CA ARG A 197 -12.95 -5.73 -5.36
C ARG A 197 -11.43 -5.73 -5.20
N ILE A 198 -10.73 -6.07 -6.27
CA ILE A 198 -9.27 -6.17 -6.31
C ILE A 198 -8.71 -4.99 -7.09
N ASN A 199 -7.95 -4.14 -6.42
CA ASN A 199 -7.24 -3.02 -7.06
C ASN A 199 -5.91 -3.50 -7.68
N ALA A 200 -6.00 -4.23 -8.79
CA ALA A 200 -4.85 -4.75 -9.51
C ALA A 200 -3.95 -3.65 -10.09
N VAL A 201 -4.53 -2.52 -10.54
CA VAL A 201 -3.78 -1.36 -11.03
C VAL A 201 -2.93 -0.76 -9.92
N GLY A 202 -3.52 -0.42 -8.77
CA GLY A 202 -2.78 0.17 -7.66
C GLY A 202 -1.73 -0.77 -7.09
N ARG A 203 -1.95 -2.09 -7.18
CA ARG A 203 -0.91 -3.09 -6.84
C ARG A 203 0.23 -3.08 -7.85
N ALA A 204 -0.03 -3.01 -9.16
CA ALA A 204 1.00 -2.88 -10.18
C ALA A 204 1.85 -1.62 -10.03
N GLU A 205 1.22 -0.48 -9.73
CA GLU A 205 1.93 0.76 -9.43
C GLU A 205 2.87 0.60 -8.23
N ARG A 206 2.38 0.01 -7.13
CA ARG A 206 3.23 -0.27 -5.97
C ARG A 206 4.31 -1.30 -6.26
N PHE A 207 4.04 -2.32 -7.08
CA PHE A 207 5.05 -3.30 -7.49
C PHE A 207 6.22 -2.63 -8.20
N LEU A 208 5.95 -1.75 -9.18
CA LEU A 208 7.02 -1.05 -9.89
C LEU A 208 7.84 -0.12 -8.97
N LYS A 209 7.23 0.37 -7.87
CA LYS A 209 7.90 1.23 -6.88
C LYS A 209 8.66 0.44 -5.80
N ASN A 210 8.09 -0.65 -5.30
CA ASN A 210 8.52 -1.36 -4.09
C ASN A 210 9.08 -2.76 -4.38
N GLY A 211 8.97 -3.25 -5.61
CA GLY A 211 9.42 -4.57 -6.05
C GLY A 211 8.54 -5.72 -5.55
N GLU A 212 9.16 -6.87 -5.33
CA GLU A 212 8.51 -8.17 -5.10
C GLU A 212 7.50 -8.19 -3.94
N ARG A 213 7.66 -7.32 -2.93
CA ARG A 213 6.70 -7.22 -1.82
C ARG A 213 5.30 -6.83 -2.25
N ASP A 214 5.22 -6.08 -3.35
CA ASP A 214 3.97 -5.67 -3.95
C ASP A 214 3.61 -6.53 -5.17
N SER A 215 4.18 -7.74 -5.31
CA SER A 215 3.82 -8.66 -6.39
C SER A 215 2.30 -8.85 -6.47
N LEU A 216 1.79 -8.85 -7.70
CA LEU A 216 0.41 -9.12 -8.06
C LEU A 216 0.06 -10.61 -7.90
N VAL A 217 1.05 -11.50 -7.81
CA VAL A 217 0.80 -12.92 -7.48
C VAL A 217 0.07 -13.02 -6.13
N HIS A 218 0.40 -12.15 -5.17
CA HIS A 218 -0.30 -12.08 -3.89
C HIS A 218 -1.79 -11.78 -4.06
N LEU A 219 -2.22 -11.04 -5.09
CA LEU A 219 -3.64 -10.81 -5.37
C LEU A 219 -4.36 -12.08 -5.81
N LEU A 220 -3.68 -12.94 -6.58
CA LEU A 220 -4.24 -14.24 -6.99
C LEU A 220 -4.49 -15.11 -5.75
N ARG A 221 -3.52 -15.13 -4.83
CA ARG A 221 -3.62 -15.87 -3.58
C ARG A 221 -4.70 -15.32 -2.64
N MET A 222 -4.81 -13.99 -2.53
CA MET A 222 -5.91 -13.35 -1.80
C MET A 222 -7.29 -13.69 -2.40
N ALA A 223 -7.40 -13.80 -3.72
CA ALA A 223 -8.64 -14.19 -4.37
C ALA A 223 -9.00 -15.66 -4.07
N GLU A 224 -8.00 -16.55 -4.07
CA GLU A 224 -8.17 -17.97 -3.67
C GLU A 224 -8.67 -18.09 -2.22
N ASP A 225 -8.09 -17.33 -1.29
CA ASP A 225 -8.54 -17.30 0.10
C ASP A 225 -10.01 -16.86 0.21
N HIS A 226 -10.42 -15.88 -0.59
CA HIS A 226 -11.81 -15.41 -0.57
C HIS A 226 -12.80 -16.47 -1.08
N LEU A 227 -12.45 -17.18 -2.16
CA LEU A 227 -13.28 -18.26 -2.69
C LEU A 227 -13.41 -19.43 -1.69
N ASN A 228 -12.31 -19.75 -1.01
CA ASN A 228 -12.24 -20.87 -0.06
C ASN A 228 -12.71 -20.51 1.35
N ARG A 229 -13.12 -19.26 1.59
CA ARG A 229 -13.44 -18.73 2.94
C ARG A 229 -14.52 -19.52 3.69
N LYS A 230 -15.43 -20.19 2.97
CA LYS A 230 -16.49 -21.00 3.58
C LYS A 230 -16.00 -22.36 4.10
N GLU A 231 -14.87 -22.84 3.59
CA GLU A 231 -14.39 -24.21 3.81
C GLU A 231 -13.30 -24.28 4.89
N GLN A 232 -12.76 -23.15 5.32
CA GLN A 232 -11.63 -23.10 6.25
C GLN A 232 -12.05 -22.66 7.66
N PRO A 233 -11.50 -23.28 8.71
CA PRO A 233 -11.69 -22.82 10.07
C PRO A 233 -11.10 -21.41 10.21
N LYS A 234 -11.94 -20.48 10.67
CA LYS A 234 -11.57 -19.08 10.83
C LYS A 234 -10.67 -18.93 12.04
N ARG A 235 -9.37 -18.75 11.81
CA ARG A 235 -8.41 -18.47 12.89
C ARG A 235 -8.41 -16.96 13.14
N VAL A 236 -8.89 -16.55 14.30
CA VAL A 236 -8.84 -15.14 14.69
C VAL A 236 -7.41 -14.83 15.12
N LEU A 237 -6.83 -13.79 14.55
CA LEU A 237 -5.53 -13.28 14.94
C LEU A 237 -5.60 -11.74 15.02
N LEU A 238 -4.54 -11.14 15.53
CA LEU A 238 -4.38 -9.69 15.60
C LEU A 238 -3.14 -9.26 14.84
N THR A 239 -3.14 -8.00 14.42
CA THR A 239 -2.03 -7.39 13.69
C THR A 239 -1.80 -5.98 14.23
N LEU A 240 -0.56 -5.64 14.52
CA LEU A 240 -0.19 -4.30 15.00
C LEU A 240 -0.24 -3.28 13.85
N LYS A 241 -0.82 -2.11 14.09
CA LYS A 241 -0.88 -1.00 13.11
C LYS A 241 -0.37 0.30 13.73
N PRO A 242 0.11 1.25 12.91
CA PRO A 242 0.47 2.58 13.40
C PRO A 242 -0.67 3.27 14.17
N PRO A 243 -0.34 4.16 15.14
CA PRO A 243 -1.35 4.92 15.89
C PRO A 243 -2.28 5.76 15.01
N ASP A 244 -1.74 6.25 13.89
CA ASP A 244 -2.39 7.10 12.88
C ASP A 244 -2.95 6.31 11.69
N TRP A 245 -3.05 4.98 11.81
CA TRP A 245 -3.49 4.13 10.70
C TRP A 245 -4.90 4.51 10.22
N ALA A 246 -5.00 4.90 8.94
CA ALA A 246 -6.24 5.39 8.31
C ALA A 246 -7.44 4.42 8.39
N GLY A 247 -7.19 3.13 8.67
CA GLY A 247 -8.24 2.12 8.85
C GLY A 247 -8.95 2.17 10.22
N ARG A 248 -8.38 2.85 11.22
CA ARG A 248 -8.81 2.85 12.63
C ARG A 248 -10.32 3.05 12.82
N ASP A 249 -10.90 4.00 12.09
CA ASP A 249 -12.31 4.34 12.28
C ASP A 249 -13.26 3.31 11.68
N LYS A 250 -12.80 2.53 10.70
CA LYS A 250 -13.60 1.57 9.93
C LYS A 250 -13.43 0.13 10.40
N THR A 251 -12.40 -0.17 11.19
CA THR A 251 -12.04 -1.54 11.57
C THR A 251 -12.14 -1.80 13.06
N VAL A 252 -12.36 -3.05 13.44
CA VAL A 252 -12.35 -3.47 14.84
C VAL A 252 -10.90 -3.46 15.34
N CYS A 253 -10.56 -2.45 16.13
CA CYS A 253 -9.22 -2.28 16.69
C CYS A 253 -9.25 -1.52 18.02
N ARG A 254 -8.21 -1.69 18.84
CA ARG A 254 -7.99 -0.91 20.08
C ARG A 254 -6.50 -0.61 20.29
N PRO A 255 -6.12 0.46 21.01
CA PRO A 255 -4.71 0.70 21.31
C PRO A 255 -4.13 -0.42 22.16
N VAL A 256 -2.83 -0.69 21.99
CA VAL A 256 -2.09 -1.67 22.79
C VAL A 256 -2.08 -1.30 24.29
N LEU A 257 -2.12 0.00 24.59
CA LEU A 257 -2.21 0.54 25.95
C LEU A 257 -3.33 1.58 26.02
N GLU A 258 -4.24 1.44 26.98
CA GLU A 258 -5.36 2.36 27.17
C GLU A 258 -4.95 3.62 27.95
N GLY A 259 -5.62 4.74 27.66
CA GLY A 259 -5.37 6.05 28.28
C GLY A 259 -5.30 7.19 27.25
N GLU A 260 -5.98 8.30 27.51
CA GLU A 260 -6.08 9.42 26.55
C GLU A 260 -4.71 9.99 26.15
N LYS A 261 -3.77 10.05 27.08
CA LYS A 261 -2.42 10.61 26.82
C LYS A 261 -1.50 9.66 26.08
N THR A 262 -1.79 8.36 26.03
CA THR A 262 -0.92 7.33 25.43
C THR A 262 -1.45 6.84 24.07
N ALA A 263 -2.77 6.94 23.83
CA ALA A 263 -3.44 6.43 22.64
C ALA A 263 -2.99 7.06 21.30
N ALA A 264 -2.30 8.21 21.34
CA ALA A 264 -1.79 8.88 20.13
C ALA A 264 -0.40 8.37 19.69
N GLU A 265 0.32 7.65 20.55
CA GLU A 265 1.74 7.30 20.34
C GLU A 265 1.99 5.78 20.28
N VAL A 266 1.01 4.98 20.74
CA VAL A 266 1.11 3.53 20.83
C VAL A 266 0.49 2.83 19.63
N PRO A 267 1.03 1.67 19.22
CA PRO A 267 0.42 0.86 18.17
C PRO A 267 -1.05 0.51 18.48
N LEU A 268 -1.81 0.28 17.41
CA LEU A 268 -3.15 -0.29 17.46
C LEU A 268 -3.08 -1.81 17.29
N MET A 269 -3.94 -2.53 17.99
CA MET A 269 -4.24 -3.94 17.75
C MET A 269 -5.48 -4.01 16.86
N ALA A 270 -5.31 -4.39 15.59
CA ALA A 270 -6.42 -4.65 14.67
C ALA A 270 -6.69 -6.15 14.59
N TYR A 271 -7.95 -6.54 14.67
CA TYR A 271 -8.36 -7.95 14.68
C TYR A 271 -8.82 -8.42 13.30
N GLY A 272 -8.59 -9.69 12.98
CA GLY A 272 -8.97 -10.25 11.69
C GLY A 272 -8.89 -11.77 11.64
N GLU A 273 -9.25 -12.31 10.48
CA GLU A 273 -9.07 -13.72 10.13
C GLU A 273 -7.70 -13.89 9.47
N ASP A 274 -6.88 -14.77 10.03
CA ASP A 274 -5.67 -15.27 9.38
C ASP A 274 -6.06 -16.36 8.36
N MET A 275 -5.74 -16.10 7.11
CA MET A 275 -6.02 -16.97 5.97
C MET A 275 -4.69 -17.50 5.42
N PRO A 276 -4.68 -18.61 4.68
CA PRO A 276 -3.44 -19.24 4.21
C PRO A 276 -2.48 -18.31 3.46
N ASN A 277 -3.01 -17.30 2.76
CA ASN A 277 -2.22 -16.37 1.99
C ASN A 277 -2.46 -14.89 2.33
N SER A 278 -3.32 -14.58 3.29
CA SER A 278 -3.75 -13.21 3.54
C SER A 278 -4.28 -13.00 4.95
N PHE A 279 -4.40 -11.73 5.35
CA PHE A 279 -5.01 -11.36 6.62
C PHE A 279 -6.21 -10.45 6.39
N ALA A 280 -7.40 -10.91 6.76
CA ALA A 280 -8.67 -10.22 6.52
C ALA A 280 -9.12 -9.47 7.79
N ILE A 281 -8.82 -8.17 7.85
CA ILE A 281 -9.19 -7.32 9.00
C ILE A 281 -10.71 -7.20 9.11
N PHE A 282 -11.22 -7.30 10.34
CA PHE A 282 -12.63 -7.10 10.64
C PHE A 282 -13.01 -5.63 10.50
N VAL A 283 -13.99 -5.37 9.65
CA VAL A 283 -14.68 -4.07 9.53
C VAL A 283 -15.73 -3.97 10.64
N LYS A 284 -15.93 -2.76 11.15
CA LYS A 284 -17.00 -2.42 12.09
C LYS A 284 -18.36 -2.60 11.43
N ASP A 285 -19.26 -3.33 12.10
CA ASP A 285 -20.63 -3.60 11.62
C ASP A 285 -21.69 -3.46 12.72
N GLY A 286 -21.30 -2.96 13.90
CA GLY A 286 -22.12 -2.85 15.10
C GLY A 286 -22.17 -4.11 15.95
N THR A 287 -21.91 -5.30 15.39
CA THR A 287 -21.93 -6.57 16.12
C THR A 287 -20.55 -6.94 16.63
N ARG A 288 -19.53 -6.87 15.77
CA ARG A 288 -18.17 -7.31 16.10
C ARG A 288 -17.49 -6.44 17.14
N GLU A 289 -17.89 -5.18 17.23
CA GLU A 289 -17.42 -4.26 18.27
C GLU A 289 -17.83 -4.73 19.68
N LEU A 290 -18.97 -5.40 19.80
CA LEU A 290 -19.45 -5.95 21.07
C LEU A 290 -18.70 -7.23 21.47
N GLU A 291 -18.02 -7.86 20.53
CA GLU A 291 -17.29 -9.12 20.72
C GLU A 291 -15.78 -8.92 20.92
N VAL A 292 -15.30 -7.67 20.99
CA VAL A 292 -13.87 -7.35 20.95
C VAL A 292 -13.02 -8.09 22.01
N GLU A 293 -13.55 -8.28 23.22
CA GLU A 293 -12.83 -9.02 24.28
C GLU A 293 -12.70 -10.51 23.95
N SER A 294 -13.74 -11.11 23.37
CA SER A 294 -13.70 -12.51 22.92
C SER A 294 -12.74 -12.67 21.74
N LEU A 295 -12.79 -11.76 20.78
CA LEU A 295 -11.86 -11.73 19.64
C LEU A 295 -10.41 -11.58 20.11
N HIS A 296 -10.18 -10.73 21.11
CA HIS A 296 -8.85 -10.55 21.68
C HIS A 296 -8.33 -11.82 22.35
N ALA A 297 -9.15 -12.48 23.17
CA ALA A 297 -8.75 -13.74 23.82
C ALA A 297 -8.40 -14.82 22.79
N GLN A 298 -9.21 -14.96 21.73
CA GLN A 298 -8.95 -15.90 20.63
C GLN A 298 -7.67 -15.54 19.86
N ALA A 299 -7.46 -14.26 19.57
CA ALA A 299 -6.28 -13.78 18.86
C ALA A 299 -4.98 -14.02 19.64
N VAL A 300 -4.99 -13.75 20.95
CA VAL A 300 -3.82 -13.98 21.82
C VAL A 300 -3.54 -15.48 21.95
N GLU A 301 -4.56 -16.33 22.02
CA GLU A 301 -4.36 -17.78 22.05
C GLU A 301 -3.73 -18.29 20.75
N THR A 302 -4.27 -17.87 19.60
CA THR A 302 -3.72 -18.23 18.28
C THR A 302 -2.28 -17.72 18.11
N LEU A 303 -1.98 -16.52 18.64
CA LEU A 303 -0.64 -15.92 18.58
C LEU A 303 0.42 -16.78 19.29
N LYS A 304 0.07 -17.55 20.33
CA LYS A 304 1.03 -18.42 21.04
C LYS A 304 1.65 -19.46 20.11
N GLU A 305 0.88 -19.98 19.18
CA GLU A 305 1.31 -20.99 18.21
C GLU A 305 2.24 -20.44 17.13
N VAL A 306 2.36 -19.11 16.99
CA VAL A 306 3.27 -18.51 16.02
C VAL A 306 4.71 -18.75 16.47
N GLU A 307 5.45 -19.52 15.66
CA GLU A 307 6.88 -19.72 15.88
C GLU A 307 7.68 -18.48 15.45
N VAL A 308 8.72 -18.15 16.22
CA VAL A 308 9.60 -17.02 15.98
C VAL A 308 11.05 -17.39 16.27
N GLU A 309 11.96 -16.72 15.58
CA GLU A 309 13.39 -16.78 15.86
C GLU A 309 13.77 -15.69 16.86
N VAL A 310 14.58 -16.04 17.87
CA VAL A 310 15.08 -15.10 18.88
C VAL A 310 16.60 -15.08 18.86
N GLN A 311 17.17 -13.98 18.39
CA GLN A 311 18.62 -13.77 18.26
C GLN A 311 19.11 -12.74 19.27
N GLU A 312 20.26 -12.99 19.91
CA GLU A 312 20.93 -12.04 20.80
C GLU A 312 21.86 -11.14 19.98
N ILE A 313 21.85 -9.83 20.24
CA ILE A 313 22.81 -8.89 19.65
C ILE A 313 23.93 -8.67 20.66
N ASP A 314 25.11 -9.23 20.37
CA ASP A 314 26.29 -9.15 21.24
C ASP A 314 26.99 -7.78 21.21
N GLU A 315 26.64 -6.90 20.26
CA GLU A 315 27.34 -5.62 20.03
C GLU A 315 26.80 -4.44 20.84
N THR A 316 25.81 -4.66 21.71
CA THR A 316 25.22 -3.60 22.55
C THR A 316 25.77 -3.60 23.98
N GLU A 317 25.89 -2.42 24.60
CA GLU A 317 26.17 -2.30 26.04
C GLU A 317 24.91 -2.70 26.86
N GLY A 318 24.62 -3.99 26.86
CA GLY A 318 23.40 -4.59 27.39
C GLY A 318 22.94 -5.75 26.52
N LYS A 319 22.07 -6.60 27.07
CA LYS A 319 21.45 -7.70 26.32
C LYS A 319 20.25 -7.16 25.54
N LEU A 320 20.36 -7.19 24.22
CA LEU A 320 19.27 -6.87 23.29
C LEU A 320 18.95 -8.11 22.47
N PHE A 321 17.67 -8.45 22.39
CA PHE A 321 17.16 -9.54 21.58
C PHE A 321 16.37 -9.01 20.39
N VAL A 322 16.50 -9.70 19.27
CA VAL A 322 15.70 -9.52 18.06
C VAL A 322 14.81 -10.73 17.88
N VAL A 323 13.52 -10.47 17.74
CA VAL A 323 12.48 -11.46 17.46
C VAL A 323 12.05 -11.28 16.00
N SER A 324 12.18 -12.34 15.21
CA SER A 324 11.93 -12.33 13.76
C SER A 324 11.52 -13.73 13.24
N GLY A 325 11.64 -14.00 11.94
CA GLY A 325 11.32 -15.30 11.34
C GLY A 325 9.85 -15.53 10.99
N SER A 326 8.95 -14.62 11.40
CA SER A 326 7.52 -14.67 11.07
C SER A 326 6.98 -13.29 10.72
N TYR A 327 5.97 -13.24 9.85
CA TYR A 327 5.21 -12.00 9.56
C TYR A 327 4.60 -11.40 10.83
N PHE A 328 4.19 -12.27 11.76
CA PHE A 328 3.57 -11.92 13.04
C PHE A 328 4.57 -11.85 14.21
N ALA A 329 5.89 -11.79 13.93
CA ALA A 329 6.89 -11.73 14.99
C ALA A 329 6.79 -10.45 15.85
N ALA A 330 6.32 -9.34 15.28
CA ALA A 330 6.11 -8.10 16.03
C ALA A 330 4.98 -8.26 17.07
N GLU A 331 3.96 -9.03 16.73
CA GLU A 331 2.78 -9.29 17.54
C GLU A 331 3.10 -10.11 18.79
N LYS A 332 4.22 -10.85 18.84
CA LYS A 332 4.70 -11.55 20.05
C LYS A 332 4.90 -10.63 21.26
N LEU A 333 4.92 -9.32 21.05
CA LEU A 333 4.76 -8.30 22.09
C LEU A 333 3.48 -8.47 22.93
N LEU A 334 2.47 -9.18 22.44
CA LEU A 334 1.17 -9.42 23.09
C LEU A 334 1.04 -10.84 23.66
N ASP A 335 2.05 -11.68 23.45
CA ASP A 335 2.13 -13.02 24.01
C ASP A 335 2.77 -12.96 25.41
N GLY A 336 1.93 -12.96 26.44
CA GLY A 336 2.40 -12.80 27.82
C GLY A 336 3.25 -13.97 28.33
N GLU A 337 3.12 -15.17 27.76
CA GLU A 337 3.97 -16.31 28.13
C GLU A 337 5.36 -16.16 27.51
N PHE A 338 5.41 -15.82 26.22
CA PHE A 338 6.65 -15.48 25.54
C PHE A 338 7.42 -14.37 26.26
N LEU A 339 6.74 -13.27 26.63
CA LEU A 339 7.38 -12.15 27.34
C LEU A 339 7.87 -12.52 28.74
N ARG A 340 7.18 -13.42 29.46
CA ARG A 340 7.69 -13.97 30.73
C ARG A 340 8.96 -14.78 30.52
N GLY A 341 9.03 -15.60 29.46
CA GLY A 341 10.28 -16.28 29.08
C GLY A 341 11.42 -15.30 28.79
N MET A 342 11.12 -14.14 28.18
CA MET A 342 12.11 -13.08 27.96
C MET A 342 12.57 -12.41 29.26
N HIS A 343 11.69 -12.21 30.24
CA HIS A 343 12.07 -11.73 31.59
C HIS A 343 13.07 -12.68 32.26
N GLU A 344 12.83 -14.00 32.18
CA GLU A 344 13.71 -15.03 32.73
C GLU A 344 15.08 -15.04 32.04
N ARG A 345 15.09 -14.97 30.70
CA ARG A 345 16.32 -14.94 29.90
C ARG A 345 17.18 -13.70 30.18
N LEU A 346 16.54 -12.53 30.32
CA LEU A 346 17.20 -11.26 30.62
C LEU A 346 17.47 -11.04 32.12
N LYS A 347 16.87 -11.86 33.00
CA LYS A 347 16.96 -11.74 34.47
C LYS A 347 16.61 -10.33 34.96
N THR A 348 15.50 -9.79 34.45
CA THR A 348 15.03 -8.45 34.80
C THR A 348 13.51 -8.45 35.03
N PRO A 349 13.00 -7.74 36.05
CA PRO A 349 11.56 -7.61 36.26
C PRO A 349 10.91 -6.64 35.27
N LEU A 350 11.70 -5.81 34.57
CA LEU A 350 11.22 -4.81 33.63
C LEU A 350 11.96 -4.91 32.30
N LEU A 351 11.19 -5.11 31.22
CA LEU A 351 11.71 -5.09 29.86
C LEU A 351 11.36 -3.77 29.19
N VAL A 352 12.16 -3.42 28.20
CA VAL A 352 11.79 -2.47 27.15
C VAL A 352 11.64 -3.23 25.84
N ALA A 353 10.58 -2.94 25.09
CA ALA A 353 10.38 -3.50 23.77
C ALA A 353 10.04 -2.43 22.73
N GLY A 354 10.36 -2.70 21.47
CA GLY A 354 9.99 -1.82 20.37
C GLY A 354 9.65 -2.60 19.11
N VAL A 355 8.65 -2.10 18.38
CA VAL A 355 8.09 -2.72 17.16
C VAL A 355 8.16 -1.71 16.02
N PRO A 356 9.34 -1.51 15.40
CA PRO A 356 9.51 -0.46 14.40
C PRO A 356 8.74 -0.75 13.11
N ARG A 357 8.57 -2.02 12.76
CA ARG A 357 7.91 -2.48 11.53
C ARG A 357 7.42 -3.92 11.66
N LYS A 358 6.59 -4.36 10.71
CA LYS A 358 6.07 -5.74 10.65
C LYS A 358 7.17 -6.79 10.65
N GLY A 359 6.91 -7.89 11.36
CA GLY A 359 7.81 -9.04 11.49
C GLY A 359 9.09 -8.78 12.30
N LEU A 360 9.17 -7.67 13.04
CA LEU A 360 10.35 -7.32 13.82
C LEU A 360 9.99 -6.77 15.20
N LEU A 361 10.56 -7.38 16.23
CA LEU A 361 10.42 -6.95 17.62
C LEU A 361 11.80 -6.94 18.31
N PHE A 362 12.13 -5.84 18.96
CA PHE A 362 13.30 -5.70 19.81
C PHE A 362 12.92 -5.80 21.27
N ILE A 363 13.71 -6.51 22.09
CA ILE A 363 13.47 -6.66 23.53
C ILE A 363 14.80 -6.53 24.29
N GLY A 364 14.84 -5.69 25.31
CA GLY A 364 16.02 -5.49 26.15
C GLY A 364 15.70 -5.18 27.61
N ASP A 365 16.74 -5.00 28.42
CA ASP A 365 16.62 -4.58 29.82
C ASP A 365 16.50 -3.05 29.94
N VAL A 366 15.44 -2.57 30.59
CA VAL A 366 15.20 -1.13 30.79
C VAL A 366 16.31 -0.44 31.60
N ARG A 367 17.06 -1.20 32.42
CA ARG A 367 18.02 -0.66 33.40
C ARG A 367 19.34 -0.19 32.81
N SER A 368 19.60 -0.38 31.52
CA SER A 368 20.80 0.15 30.84
C SER A 368 20.46 1.44 30.09
N PRO A 369 20.83 2.64 30.60
CA PRO A 369 20.56 3.90 29.92
C PRO A 369 21.18 3.98 28.52
N GLN A 370 22.37 3.40 28.35
CA GLN A 370 23.07 3.30 27.07
C GLN A 370 22.29 2.43 26.08
N LEU A 371 21.76 1.29 26.54
CA LEU A 371 20.87 0.45 25.73
C LEU A 371 19.60 1.20 25.32
N MET A 372 19.01 2.00 26.21
CA MET A 372 17.79 2.75 25.90
C MET A 372 18.00 3.76 24.76
N ASN A 373 19.09 4.53 24.83
CA ASN A 373 19.44 5.47 23.76
C ASN A 373 19.77 4.75 22.44
N GLY A 374 20.51 3.64 22.52
CA GLY A 374 20.81 2.79 21.37
C GLY A 374 19.55 2.20 20.74
N LEU A 375 18.63 1.69 21.56
CA LEU A 375 17.36 1.12 21.12
C LEU A 375 16.51 2.17 20.39
N MET A 376 16.36 3.37 20.94
CA MET A 376 15.62 4.46 20.27
C MET A 376 16.18 4.75 18.88
N ALA A 377 17.50 4.81 18.74
CA ALA A 377 18.15 5.02 17.46
C ALA A 377 17.93 3.84 16.49
N ILE A 378 18.00 2.60 16.98
CA ILE A 378 17.72 1.39 16.20
C ILE A 378 16.27 1.38 15.72
N LEU A 379 15.30 1.69 16.61
CA LEU A 379 13.88 1.73 16.26
C LEU A 379 13.61 2.78 15.19
N ALA A 380 14.15 3.99 15.33
CA ALA A 380 14.01 5.03 14.32
C ALA A 380 14.63 4.61 12.97
N ALA A 381 15.81 3.99 12.99
CA ALA A 381 16.48 3.52 11.79
C ALA A 381 15.71 2.38 11.09
N GLU A 382 15.23 1.38 11.84
CA GLU A 382 14.43 0.29 11.30
C GLU A 382 13.06 0.75 10.81
N HIS A 383 12.42 1.69 11.51
CA HIS A 383 11.14 2.25 11.10
C HIS A 383 11.25 3.05 9.80
N ALA A 384 12.38 3.75 9.59
CA ALA A 384 12.65 4.49 8.36
C ALA A 384 13.01 3.57 7.18
N LYS A 385 13.34 2.29 7.42
CA LYS A 385 13.59 1.34 6.34
C LYS A 385 12.27 0.97 5.67
N ASN A 386 12.21 1.10 4.36
CA ASN A 386 11.19 0.50 3.53
C ASN A 386 11.43 -1.01 3.43
N ALA A 387 11.46 -1.74 4.55
CA ALA A 387 11.70 -3.17 4.62
C ALA A 387 10.43 -3.98 4.92
N SER A 388 9.46 -3.38 5.60
CA SER A 388 8.10 -3.89 5.81
C SER A 388 7.21 -2.73 6.29
N GLU A 389 5.91 -2.94 6.49
CA GLU A 389 5.02 -1.88 6.95
C GLU A 389 5.51 -1.30 8.30
N PRO A 390 5.71 0.02 8.42
CA PRO A 390 6.10 0.64 9.69
C PRO A 390 4.98 0.48 10.73
N ILE A 391 5.35 0.43 12.01
CA ILE A 391 4.40 0.31 13.13
C ILE A 391 4.59 1.46 14.12
N SER A 392 5.69 1.50 14.88
CA SER A 392 5.92 2.58 15.84
C SER A 392 7.39 2.67 16.26
N THR A 393 7.88 3.90 16.45
CA THR A 393 9.19 4.16 17.06
C THR A 393 9.15 4.22 18.59
N THR A 394 7.96 4.13 19.20
CA THR A 394 7.76 4.30 20.65
C THR A 394 8.13 3.02 21.40
N PRO A 395 9.13 3.05 22.32
CA PRO A 395 9.40 1.90 23.16
C PRO A 395 8.33 1.73 24.23
N LEU A 396 8.02 0.48 24.52
CA LEU A 396 7.02 0.06 25.48
C LEU A 396 7.70 -0.59 26.67
N ILE A 397 7.20 -0.30 27.87
CA ILE A 397 7.64 -0.92 29.10
C ILE A 397 6.77 -2.14 29.39
N ILE A 398 7.41 -3.24 29.72
CA ILE A 398 6.74 -4.52 30.01
C ILE A 398 7.14 -4.99 31.40
N SER A 399 6.14 -5.38 32.19
CA SER A 399 6.27 -5.99 33.51
C SER A 399 5.40 -7.23 33.59
N GLU A 400 5.94 -8.33 34.13
CA GLU A 400 5.21 -9.60 34.30
C GLU A 400 4.55 -10.14 33.00
N GLY A 401 5.19 -9.85 31.86
CA GLY A 401 4.68 -10.21 30.53
C GLY A 401 3.49 -9.35 30.05
N LYS A 402 3.25 -8.19 30.64
CA LYS A 402 2.22 -7.24 30.23
C LYS A 402 2.81 -5.86 29.96
N ILE A 403 2.25 -5.16 28.98
CA ILE A 403 2.64 -3.79 28.66
C ILE A 403 2.03 -2.86 29.71
N CYS A 404 2.87 -2.10 30.40
CA CYS A 404 2.45 -1.25 31.52
C CYS A 404 2.83 0.23 31.34
N GLY A 405 3.51 0.60 30.26
CA GLY A 405 3.88 2.00 30.01
C GLY A 405 4.58 2.21 28.68
N VAL A 406 4.96 3.47 28.45
CA VAL A 406 5.72 3.93 27.28
C VAL A 406 6.96 4.68 27.75
N VAL A 407 8.04 4.63 26.98
CA VAL A 407 9.22 5.47 27.22
C VAL A 407 9.03 6.79 26.46
N ARG A 408 9.15 7.91 27.17
CA ARG A 408 9.14 9.24 26.57
C ARG A 408 10.51 9.89 26.73
N ALA A 409 10.96 10.55 25.68
CA ALA A 409 12.01 11.53 25.82
C ALA A 409 11.48 12.62 26.75
N VAL A 410 12.21 12.94 27.81
CA VAL A 410 11.92 14.13 28.60
C VAL A 410 12.25 15.31 27.69
N GLU A 411 11.24 15.93 27.11
CA GLU A 411 11.39 17.28 26.57
C GLU A 411 11.83 18.13 27.75
N LYS A 412 13.11 18.51 27.79
CA LYS A 412 13.54 19.58 28.67
C LYS A 412 12.72 20.78 28.23
N GLU A 413 11.69 21.13 28.99
CA GLU A 413 11.14 22.47 28.97
C GLU A 413 12.35 23.39 29.00
N GLN A 414 12.57 24.10 27.90
CA GLN A 414 13.58 25.14 27.83
C GLN A 414 13.11 26.21 28.80
N THR A 415 13.47 26.04 30.07
CA THR A 415 13.47 27.15 31.01
C THR A 415 14.47 28.14 30.41
N GLU A 416 13.97 29.24 29.87
CA GLU A 416 14.76 30.37 29.41
C GLU A 416 15.59 30.92 30.57
N GLN A 417 16.71 30.26 30.87
CA GLN A 417 17.81 30.86 31.60
C GLN A 417 18.74 31.47 30.56
N LYS A 418 18.62 32.79 30.40
CA LYS A 418 19.66 33.65 29.86
C LYS A 418 20.94 33.42 30.66
N GLU A 419 21.82 32.55 30.17
CA GLU A 419 23.21 32.53 30.57
C GLU A 419 24.08 32.94 29.38
N GLU A 420 24.96 33.92 29.63
CA GLU A 420 25.92 34.49 28.71
C GLU A 420 26.92 33.44 28.18
N PRO A 421 27.45 33.62 26.96
CA PRO A 421 28.30 32.61 26.33
C PRO A 421 29.70 32.56 26.94
N PRO A 422 30.23 31.39 27.33
CA PRO A 422 31.65 31.23 27.55
C PRO A 422 32.38 30.78 26.27
N THR A 423 33.57 31.34 26.17
CA THR A 423 34.65 31.27 25.21
C THR A 423 35.00 29.86 24.70
N ALA A 424 35.36 29.79 23.41
CA ALA A 424 35.71 28.59 22.66
C ALA A 424 37.06 27.92 23.06
N ALA A 425 37.07 26.59 23.06
CA ALA A 425 38.17 25.68 22.64
C ALA A 425 37.65 24.21 22.60
N PRO A 426 38.42 23.24 22.08
CA PRO A 426 38.50 22.81 20.68
C PRO A 426 37.73 21.50 20.39
N GLN A 427 37.40 21.32 19.11
CA GLN A 427 36.62 20.21 18.56
C GLN A 427 37.39 18.89 18.53
N ASP A 428 36.85 17.87 19.19
CA ASP A 428 37.24 16.47 19.00
C ASP A 428 36.45 15.82 17.85
N LYS A 429 37.15 15.04 17.03
CA LYS A 429 36.65 14.41 15.80
C LYS A 429 35.60 13.34 16.08
N PRO A 430 34.54 13.21 15.26
CA PRO A 430 33.56 12.13 15.40
C PRO A 430 34.15 10.78 14.95
N ARG A 431 34.02 9.76 15.82
CA ARG A 431 34.36 8.36 15.52
C ARG A 431 33.38 7.77 14.50
N GLN A 432 33.80 7.69 13.24
CA GLN A 432 33.06 7.15 12.09
C GLN A 432 32.97 5.60 12.01
N GLY A 433 33.34 4.85 13.04
CA GLY A 433 33.57 3.40 12.92
C GLY A 433 32.39 2.46 13.20
N PHE A 434 31.34 2.91 13.90
CA PHE A 434 30.32 2.01 14.46
C PHE A 434 29.19 1.68 13.48
N PHE A 435 28.63 2.70 12.81
CA PHE A 435 27.45 2.53 11.95
C PHE A 435 27.69 1.72 10.68
N GLN A 436 28.91 1.70 10.13
CA GLN A 436 29.23 0.92 8.93
C GLN A 436 29.31 -0.60 9.16
N ARG A 437 29.48 -1.07 10.40
CA ARG A 437 29.67 -2.50 10.69
C ARG A 437 28.37 -3.22 11.04
N LEU A 438 27.45 -2.58 11.77
CA LEU A 438 26.13 -3.12 12.07
C LEU A 438 25.28 -3.34 10.79
N LEU A 439 25.50 -2.51 9.75
CA LEU A 439 24.79 -2.60 8.46
C LEU A 439 25.28 -3.75 7.55
N GLY A 440 26.41 -4.39 7.88
CA GLY A 440 26.96 -5.49 7.08
C GLY A 440 26.32 -6.87 7.34
N LEU A 441 25.61 -7.04 8.45
CA LEU A 441 25.11 -8.34 8.91
C LEU A 441 23.75 -8.76 8.32
N PHE A 442 23.03 -7.87 7.62
CA PHE A 442 21.72 -8.15 7.01
C PHE A 442 21.76 -8.40 5.50
N ARG A 443 22.95 -8.63 4.93
CA ARG A 443 23.09 -9.21 3.57
C ARG A 443 23.50 -10.67 3.69
N ARG A 444 22.52 -11.55 3.87
CA ARG A 444 22.55 -12.94 3.40
C ARG A 444 21.14 -13.48 3.28
#